data_AF-A0A1B6NVY8-F1
#
_entry.id   AF-A0A1B6NVY8-F1
#
_cell.length_a   1.000
_cell.length_b   1.000
_cell.length_c   1.000
_cell.angle_alpha   90.00
_cell.angle_beta   90.00
_cell.angle_gamma   90.00
#
_symmetry.space_group_name_H-M   'P 1'
#
loop_
_entity.id
_entity.type
_entity.pdbx_description
1 polymer ?
#
loop_
_entity_poly.entity_id
_entity_poly.type
_entity_poly.pdbx_seq_one_letter_code
_entity_poly.pdbx_strand_id
1 'polypeptide(L)' 'MAISLTKGGNVNLSKEAPGLTNITVGLGWDPRATDGQEFDLDAI' A
#
# COMPACT_ATOMS: atom_id res chain seq x y z
N MET A 1 -7.92 -13.16 -0.22
CA MET A 1 -7.14 -12.93 -1.45
C MET A 1 -6.14 -11.82 -1.17
N ALA A 2 -4.88 -12.02 -1.52
CA ALA A 2 -3.87 -10.95 -1.46
C ALA A 2 -3.86 -10.24 -2.81
N ILE A 3 -4.02 -8.92 -2.83
CA ILE A 3 -3.90 -8.13 -4.05
C ILE A 3 -2.48 -7.56 -4.10
N SER A 4 -1.72 -7.96 -5.11
CA SER A 4 -0.38 -7.41 -5.33
C SER A 4 -0.49 -6.08 -6.07
N LEU A 5 -0.15 -4.99 -5.39
CA LEU A 5 -0.04 -3.66 -5.98
C LEU A 5 1.34 -3.50 -6.63
N THR A 6 1.36 -3.10 -7.90
CA THR A 6 2.56 -2.69 -8.61
C THR A 6 2.59 -1.18 -8.74
N LYS A 7 3.79 -0.59 -8.82
CA LYS A 7 3.96 0.86 -9.01
C LYS A 7 3.25 1.28 -10.31
N GLY A 8 2.27 2.17 -10.20
CA GLY A 8 1.44 2.65 -11.32
C GLY A 8 0.27 1.73 -11.69
N GLY A 9 0.03 0.63 -10.96
CA GLY A 9 -1.11 -0.24 -11.15
C GLY A 9 -2.34 0.23 -10.38
N ASN A 10 -3.51 0.21 -11.02
CA ASN A 10 -4.80 0.49 -10.37
C ASN A 10 -5.48 -0.81 -9.95
N VAL A 11 -5.94 -0.89 -8.69
CA VAL A 11 -6.74 -1.99 -8.17
C VAL A 11 -8.17 -1.51 -7.98
N ASN A 12 -9.15 -2.27 -8.47
CA ASN A 12 -10.56 -1.99 -8.27
C ASN A 12 -11.15 -2.92 -7.20
N LEU A 13 -11.21 -2.42 -5.96
CA LEU A 13 -11.70 -3.19 -4.81
C LEU A 13 -13.18 -3.55 -4.91
N SER A 14 -13.99 -2.77 -5.64
CA SER A 14 -15.41 -3.09 -5.85
C SER A 14 -15.61 -4.34 -6.73
N LYS A 15 -14.64 -4.67 -7.59
CA LYS A 15 -14.63 -5.89 -8.39
C LYS A 15 -14.05 -7.07 -7.61
N GLU A 16 -12.94 -6.85 -6.91
CA GLU A 16 -12.19 -7.90 -6.21
C GLU A 16 -12.84 -8.32 -4.87
N ALA A 17 -13.56 -7.40 -4.21
CA ALA A 17 -14.24 -7.65 -2.93
C ALA A 17 -15.58 -6.87 -2.84
N PRO A 18 -16.66 -7.36 -3.49
CA PRO A 18 -17.98 -6.73 -3.41
C PRO A 18 -18.51 -6.70 -1.97
N GLY A 19 -19.01 -5.54 -1.52
CA GLY A 19 -19.56 -5.38 -0.17
C GLY A 19 -18.53 -5.09 0.93
N LEU A 20 -17.29 -4.75 0.58
CA LEU A 20 -16.27 -4.32 1.52
C LEU A 20 -16.68 -3.01 2.22
N THR A 21 -16.89 -3.05 3.54
CA THR A 21 -17.30 -1.88 4.33
C THR A 21 -16.21 -1.35 5.26
N ASN A 22 -15.23 -2.19 5.61
CA ASN A 22 -14.12 -1.84 6.50
C ASN A 22 -12.80 -2.30 5.86
N ILE A 23 -11.79 -1.43 5.90
CA ILE A 23 -10.47 -1.68 5.33
C ILE A 23 -9.42 -1.32 6.38
N THR A 24 -8.41 -2.17 6.54
CA THR A 24 -7.18 -1.85 7.27
C THR A 24 -6.05 -1.76 6.27
N VAL A 25 -5.40 -0.60 6.21
CA VAL A 25 -4.25 -0.35 5.35
C VAL A 25 -3.00 -0.37 6.21
N GLY A 26 -2.03 -1.21 5.84
CA GLY A 26 -0.70 -1.24 6.44
C GLY A 26 0.33 -0.90 5.38
N LEU A 27 1.15 0.11 5.63
CA LEU A 27 2.29 0.47 4.79
C LEU A 27 3.57 0.09 5.53
N GLY A 28 4.45 -0.68 4.87
CA GLY A 28 5.74 -1.09 5.41
C GLY A 28 6.83 -0.94 4.35
N TRP A 29 8.00 -0.45 4.78
CA TRP A 29 9.17 -0.30 3.92
C TRP A 29 10.44 -0.58 4.72
N ASP A 30 11.50 -0.94 4.00
CA ASP A 30 12.83 -1.09 4.59
C ASP A 30 13.45 0.29 4.85
N PRO A 31 14.11 0.48 6.01
CA PRO A 31 14.79 1.72 6.32
C PRO A 31 15.91 1.99 5.32
N ARG A 32 16.24 3.27 5.15
CA ARG A 32 17.32 3.68 4.25
C ARG A 32 18.63 2.98 4.64
N ALA A 33 19.25 2.29 3.69
CA ALA A 33 20.50 1.55 3.91
C ALA A 33 21.76 2.44 3.92
N THR A 34 21.64 3.71 3.54
CA THR A 34 22.72 4.70 3.48
C THR A 34 22.44 5.89 4.39
N ASP A 35 23.49 6.62 4.78
CA ASP A 35 23.33 7.84 5.56
C ASP A 35 22.49 8.90 4.80
N GLY A 36 21.59 9.57 5.51
CA GLY A 36 20.71 10.60 4.95
C GLY A 36 19.33 10.63 5.60
N GLN A 37 18.46 11.53 5.12
CA GLN A 37 17.09 11.66 5.64
C GLN A 37 16.26 10.40 5.39
N GLU A 38 15.41 10.07 6.36
CA GLU A 38 14.47 8.95 6.29
C GLU A 38 13.51 9.10 5.11
N PHE A 39 12.98 7.97 4.63
CA PHE A 39 11.94 8.01 3.61
C PHE A 39 10.62 8.46 4.25
N ASP A 40 10.10 9.58 3.78
CA ASP A 40 8.77 10.08 4.15
C ASP A 40 7.74 9.42 3.24
N LEU A 41 7.09 8.37 3.75
CA LEU A 41 6.05 7.64 3.05
C LEU A 41 4.71 7.85 3.75
N ASP A 42 3.88 8.69 3.13
CA ASP A 42 2.51 8.91 3.58
C ASP A 42 1.56 7.88 2.98
N ALA A 43 0.82 7.19 3.86
CA ALA A 43 -0.42 6.51 3.52
C ALA A 43 -1.60 7.40 3.93
N ILE A 44 -1.97 8.36 3.08
CA ILE A 44 -3.21 9.14 3.20
C ILE A 44 -4.26 8.61 2.23
#